data_AF-A0A2M6Y337-F1
#
_entry.id   AF-A0A2M6Y337-F1
#
_cell.length_a   1.000
_cell.length_b   1.000
_cell.length_c   1.000
_cell.angle_alpha   90.00
_cell.angle_beta   90.00
_cell.angle_gamma   90.00
#
_symmetry.space_group_name_H-M   'P 1'
#
loop_
_entity.id
_entity.type
_entity.pdbx_description
1 polymer ?
#
loop_
_entity_poly.entity_id
_entity_poly.type
_entity_poly.pdbx_seq_one_letter_code
_entity_poly.pdbx_strand_id
1 'polypeptide(L)' 'MLKEGGTREKVAQALLREYLISYHADISADFPEVAGIEPANAADFLIHLQNTGRIKIKLFNLSATRVGCRIIEADAVEE' A
#
# COMPACT_ATOMS: atom_id res chain seq x y z
N MET A 1 6.43 5.64 -31.16
CA MET A 1 6.07 4.61 -30.16
C MET A 1 5.92 5.30 -28.81
N LEU A 2 4.70 5.68 -28.45
CA LEU A 2 4.39 6.28 -27.15
C LEU A 2 4.43 5.17 -26.11
N LYS A 3 5.33 5.28 -25.12
CA LYS A 3 5.34 4.42 -23.93
C LYS A 3 4.12 4.79 -23.07
N GLU A 4 2.94 4.26 -23.39
CA GLU A 4 1.69 4.50 -22.66
C GLU A 4 1.67 3.92 -21.23
N GLY A 5 2.68 3.15 -20.82
CA GLY A 5 2.75 2.55 -19.47
C GLY A 5 2.87 3.57 -18.34
N GLY A 6 3.62 4.66 -18.55
CA GLY A 6 4.00 5.57 -17.47
C GLY A 6 2.85 6.36 -16.82
N THR A 7 1.73 6.56 -17.52
CA THR A 7 0.59 7.33 -16.98
C THR A 7 -0.29 6.46 -16.08
N ARG A 8 -0.55 5.21 -16.48
CA ARG A 8 -1.42 4.30 -15.72
C ARG A 8 -0.79 3.87 -14.41
N GLU A 9 0.51 3.58 -14.43
CA GLU A 9 1.28 3.20 -13.23
C GLU A 9 1.32 4.35 -12.21
N LYS A 10 1.55 5.58 -12.67
CA LYS A 10 1.53 6.77 -11.81
C LYS A 10 0.16 7.01 -11.18
N VAL A 11 -0.93 6.84 -11.95
CA VAL A 11 -2.30 6.97 -11.42
C VAL A 11 -2.58 5.89 -10.38
N ALA A 12 -2.22 4.63 -10.66
CA ALA A 12 -2.40 3.53 -9.70
C ALA A 12 -1.61 3.77 -8.39
N GLN A 13 -0.38 4.25 -8.49
CA GLN A 13 0.46 4.56 -7.33
C GLN A 13 -0.11 5.74 -6.52
N ALA A 14 -0.64 6.77 -7.17
CA ALA A 14 -1.30 7.89 -6.50
C ALA A 14 -2.57 7.44 -5.76
N LEU A 15 -3.40 6.59 -6.38
CA LEU A 15 -4.60 6.04 -5.74
C LEU A 15 -4.24 5.15 -4.53
N LEU A 16 -3.19 4.34 -4.65
CA LEU A 16 -2.69 3.54 -3.54
C LEU A 16 -2.23 4.43 -2.38
N ARG A 17 -1.49 5.50 -2.67
CA ARG A 17 -1.04 6.46 -1.64
C ARG A 17 -2.22 7.10 -0.91
N GLU A 18 -3.21 7.61 -1.64
CA GLU A 18 -4.41 8.21 -1.04
C GLU A 18 -5.18 7.22 -0.17
N TYR A 19 -5.28 5.97 -0.61
CA TYR A 19 -5.85 4.89 0.19
C TYR A 19 -5.07 4.69 1.50
N LEU A 20 -3.75 4.51 1.43
CA LEU A 20 -2.92 4.26 2.62
C LEU A 20 -3.00 5.41 3.63
N ILE A 21 -3.11 6.64 3.16
CA ILE A 21 -3.31 7.83 4.01
C ILE A 21 -4.68 7.78 4.69
N SER A 22 -5.75 7.54 3.90
CA SER A 22 -7.13 7.58 4.40
C SER A 22 -7.43 6.47 5.42
N TYR A 23 -6.76 5.32 5.27
CA TYR A 23 -6.94 4.13 6.11
C TYR A 23 -5.76 3.89 7.07
N HIS A 24 -4.96 4.90 7.37
CA HIS A 24 -3.77 4.78 8.23
C HIS A 24 -4.09 4.18 9.61
N ALA A 25 -5.22 4.54 10.21
CA ALA A 25 -5.65 3.99 11.50
C ALA A 25 -5.86 2.47 11.47
N ASP A 26 -6.48 1.94 10.41
CA ASP A 26 -6.67 0.50 10.25
C ASP A 26 -5.32 -0.19 9.93
N ILE A 27 -4.54 0.41 9.02
CA ILE A 27 -3.24 -0.13 8.61
C ILE A 27 -2.25 -0.17 9.79
N SER A 28 -2.25 0.83 10.66
CA SER A 28 -1.37 0.88 11.82
C SER A 28 -1.75 -0.13 12.92
N ALA A 29 -3.00 -0.61 12.94
CA ALA A 29 -3.40 -1.70 13.83
C ALA A 29 -2.82 -3.04 13.36
N ASP A 30 -2.79 -3.29 12.04
CA ASP A 30 -2.22 -4.49 11.44
C ASP A 30 -0.69 -4.42 11.25
N PHE A 31 -0.14 -3.21 11.11
CA PHE A 31 1.27 -2.93 10.85
C PHE A 31 1.78 -1.85 11.83
N PRO A 32 2.08 -2.23 13.09
CA PRO A 32 2.35 -1.27 14.16
C PRO A 32 3.59 -0.40 13.96
N GLU A 33 4.51 -0.78 13.04
CA GLU A 33 5.68 0.02 12.67
C GLU A 33 5.31 1.42 12.16
N VAL A 34 4.10 1.61 11.61
CA VAL A 34 3.64 2.92 11.11
C VAL A 34 2.70 3.66 12.06
N ALA A 35 2.37 3.12 13.24
CA ALA A 35 1.37 3.69 14.16
C ALA A 35 1.75 5.07 14.72
N GLY A 36 3.05 5.36 14.84
CA GLY A 36 3.56 6.66 15.29
C GLY A 36 3.97 7.61 14.17
N ILE A 37 3.75 7.24 12.91
CA ILE A 37 4.19 8.00 11.74
C ILE A 37 3.00 8.79 11.18
N GLU A 38 3.25 10.04 10.76
CA GLU A 38 2.23 10.83 10.06
C GLU A 38 1.70 10.07 8.84
N PRO A 39 0.38 10.04 8.59
CA PRO A 39 -0.23 9.22 7.54
C PRO A 39 0.42 9.35 6.15
N ALA A 40 0.78 10.57 5.75
CA ALA A 40 1.46 10.81 4.47
C ALA A 40 2.83 10.13 4.41
N ASN A 41 3.64 10.31 5.46
CA ASN A 41 4.97 9.72 5.55
C ASN A 41 4.89 8.19 5.70
N ALA A 42 3.89 7.67 6.41
CA ALA A 42 3.63 6.25 6.53
C ALA A 42 3.29 5.62 5.16
N ALA A 43 2.43 6.27 4.38
CA ALA A 43 2.09 5.83 3.03
C ALA A 43 3.32 5.81 2.11
N ASP A 44 4.13 6.88 2.12
CA ASP A 44 5.35 6.98 1.32
C ASP A 44 6.39 5.91 1.73
N PHE A 45 6.51 5.64 3.04
CA PHE A 45 7.36 4.56 3.56
C PHE A 45 6.90 3.18 3.09
N LEU A 46 5.62 2.86 3.21
CA LEU A 46 5.07 1.57 2.77
C LEU A 46 5.23 1.37 1.25
N ILE A 47 4.97 2.41 0.45
CA ILE A 47 5.20 2.38 -1.00
C ILE A 47 6.68 2.17 -1.31
N HIS A 48 7.59 2.79 -0.56
CA HIS A 48 9.02 2.57 -0.70
C HIS A 48 9.42 1.11 -0.38
N LEU A 49 8.88 0.53 0.70
CA LEU A 49 9.10 -0.88 1.03
C LEU A 49 8.58 -1.82 -0.07
N GLN A 50 7.43 -1.50 -0.67
CA GLN A 50 6.90 -2.26 -1.80
C GLN A 50 7.81 -2.16 -3.03
N ASN A 51 8.27 -0.96 -3.37
CA ASN A 51 9.15 -0.73 -4.53
C ASN A 51 10.53 -1.37 -4.38
N THR A 52 11.02 -1.50 -3.14
CA THR A 52 12.26 -2.22 -2.81
C THR A 52 12.05 -3.73 -2.70
N GLY A 53 10.82 -4.22 -2.88
CA GLY A 53 10.49 -5.64 -2.84
C GLY A 53 10.50 -6.25 -1.44
N ARG A 54 10.53 -5.43 -0.37
CA ARG A 54 10.50 -5.91 1.02
C ARG A 54 9.11 -6.37 1.45
N ILE A 55 8.08 -5.72 0.93
CA ILE A 55 6.69 -6.06 1.17
C ILE A 55 5.90 -6.12 -0.14
N LYS A 56 4.75 -6.78 -0.10
CA LYS A 56 3.70 -6.71 -1.12
C LYS A 56 2.46 -6.11 -0.47
N ILE A 57 1.93 -5.04 -1.06
CA ILE A 57 0.67 -4.44 -0.63
C ILE A 57 -0.45 -4.98 -1.53
N LYS A 58 -1.42 -5.68 -0.96
CA LYS A 58 -2.57 -6.23 -1.68
C LYS A 58 -3.86 -5.56 -1.21
N LEU A 59 -4.60 -4.98 -2.15
CA LEU A 59 -5.96 -4.50 -1.91
C LEU A 59 -6.95 -5.62 -2.22
N PHE A 60 -7.97 -5.78 -1.39
CA PHE A 60 -9.01 -6.79 -1.56
C PHE A 60 -10.38 -6.23 -1.19
N ASN A 61 -11.45 -6.74 -1.77
CA ASN A 61 -12.80 -6.30 -1.38
C ASN A 61 -13.20 -7.00 -0.06
N LEU A 62 -13.40 -6.21 0.99
CA LEU A 62 -14.01 -6.66 2.24
C LEU A 62 -15.53 -6.79 2.07
N SER A 63 -16.13 -5.90 1.29
CA SER A 63 -17.56 -5.91 0.93
C SER A 63 -17.78 -5.24 -0.42
N ALA A 64 -19.03 -5.12 -0.86
CA ALA A 64 -19.39 -4.39 -2.08
C ALA A 64 -18.98 -2.89 -2.06
N THR A 65 -18.71 -2.33 -0.88
CA THR A 65 -18.38 -0.90 -0.70
C THR A 65 -17.11 -0.65 0.10
N ARG A 66 -16.46 -1.70 0.62
CA ARG A 66 -15.24 -1.58 1.43
C ARG A 66 -14.10 -2.34 0.77
N VAL A 67 -13.00 -1.63 0.56
CA VAL A 67 -11.70 -2.20 0.20
C VAL A 67 -10.90 -2.34 1.48
N GLY A 68 -10.32 -3.51 1.69
CA GLY A 68 -9.31 -3.78 2.70
C GLY A 68 -7.91 -3.78 2.10
N CYS A 69 -6.91 -3.68 2.98
CA CYS A 69 -5.51 -3.73 2.62
C CYS A 69 -4.80 -4.79 3.45
N ARG A 70 -3.90 -5.54 2.83
CA ARG A 70 -3.02 -6.49 3.50
C ARG A 70 -1.58 -6.24 3.07
N ILE A 71 -0.70 -6.09 4.04
CA ILE A 71 0.74 -5.99 3.85
C ILE A 71 1.34 -7.38 4.10
N ILE A 72 2.14 -7.87 3.15
CA ILE A 72 2.77 -9.19 3.22
C ILE A 72 4.27 -8.99 3.10
N GLU A 73 5.06 -9.49 4.04
CA GLU A 73 6.52 -9.46 3.93
C GLU A 73 6.97 -10.39 2.80
N ALA A 74 7.92 -9.96 1.98
CA ALA A 74 8.37 -10.74 0.83
C ALA A 74 9.18 -11.99 1.21
N ASP A 75 9.71 -12.03 2.44
CA ASP A 75 10.44 -13.17 3.01
C ASP A 75 9.52 -14.13 3.78
N ALA A 76 8.25 -13.78 3.96
CA ALA A 76 7.26 -14.70 4.51
C ALA A 76 6.98 -15.78 3.45
N VAL A 77 7.66 -16.91 3.62
CA VAL A 77 7.55 -18.13 2.83
C VAL A 77 6.07 -18.41 2.52
N GLU A 78 5.73 -18.50 1.24
CA GLU A 78 4.46 -19.06 0.79
C GLU A 78 4.44 -20.55 1.22
N GLU A 79 3.74 -20.87 2.31
CA GLU A 79 3.26 -22.23 2.59
C GLU A 79 1.98 -22.53 1.83
#